data_AF-A0A0S4KN05-F1
#
_entry.id   AF-A0A0S4KN05-F1
#
_cell.length_a   1.000
_cell.length_b   1.000
_cell.length_c   1.000
_cell.angle_alpha   90.00
_cell.angle_beta   90.00
_cell.angle_gamma   90.00
#
_symmetry.space_group_name_H-M   'P 1'
#
loop_
_entity.id
_entity.type
_entity.pdbx_description
1 polymer ?
#
loop_
_entity_poly.entity_id
_entity_poly.type
_entity_poly.pdbx_seq_one_letter_code
_entity_poly.pdbx_strand_id
1 'polypeptide(L)'
;MAIKTIPLSRLETDLKKTLNECAESGETIVVEMPDQRLLAIQSLDPQQDDSLTDELLATNPKFQALVAKSKASPRKPFAAGSGG
;
A
#
# COMPACT_ATOMS: atom_id res chain seq x y z
N MET A 1 -3.50 -17.37 -3.65
CA MET A 1 -3.88 -16.09 -3.03
C MET A 1 -5.32 -16.21 -2.59
N ALA A 2 -5.55 -16.34 -1.29
CA ALA A 2 -6.90 -16.31 -0.72
C ALA A 2 -7.25 -14.89 -0.30
N ILE A 3 -8.50 -14.50 -0.49
CA ILE A 3 -9.03 -13.18 -0.16
C ILE A 3 -10.07 -13.35 0.94
N LYS A 4 -9.90 -12.62 2.04
CA LYS A 4 -10.80 -12.65 3.19
C LYS A 4 -11.55 -11.33 3.29
N THR A 5 -12.88 -11.35 3.20
CA THR A 5 -13.70 -10.15 3.30
C THR A 5 -14.23 -9.97 4.72
N ILE A 6 -14.13 -8.76 5.26
CA ILE A 6 -14.60 -8.39 6.60
C ILE A 6 -15.34 -7.03 6.58
N PRO A 7 -16.31 -6.80 7.47
CA PRO A 7 -16.91 -5.48 7.63
C PRO A 7 -15.97 -4.53 8.40
N LEU A 8 -16.09 -3.22 8.14
CA LEU A 8 -15.32 -2.19 8.86
C LEU A 8 -15.40 -2.33 10.39
N SER A 9 -16.59 -2.64 10.94
CA SER A 9 -16.78 -2.80 12.38
C SER A 9 -15.87 -3.86 13.01
N ARG A 10 -15.56 -4.94 12.26
CA ARG A 10 -14.64 -5.99 12.72
C ARG A 10 -13.21 -5.51 12.74
N LEU A 11 -12.82 -4.69 11.77
CA LEU A 11 -11.49 -4.08 11.72
C LEU A 11 -11.32 -3.06 12.86
N GLU A 12 -12.36 -2.27 13.16
CA GLU A 12 -12.34 -1.28 14.24
C GLU A 12 -12.25 -1.92 15.63
N THR A 13 -12.90 -3.07 15.80
CA THR A 13 -12.91 -3.80 17.08
C THR A 13 -11.53 -4.39 17.41
N ASP A 14 -10.86 -4.97 16.42
CA ASP A 14 -9.63 -5.76 16.63
C ASP A 14 -8.57 -5.47 15.57
N LEU A 15 -8.22 -4.19 15.37
CA LEU A 15 -7.31 -3.73 14.31
C LEU A 15 -5.97 -4.48 14.32
N LYS A 16 -5.25 -4.45 15.46
CA LYS A 16 -3.91 -5.06 15.56
C LYS A 16 -3.94 -6.55 15.29
N LYS A 17 -4.92 -7.25 15.85
CA LYS A 17 -5.06 -8.70 15.66
C LYS A 17 -5.33 -9.03 14.20
N THR A 18 -6.24 -8.30 13.57
CA THR A 18 -6.60 -8.48 12.16
C THR A 18 -5.41 -8.21 11.22
N LEU A 19 -4.61 -7.18 11.52
CA LEU A 19 -3.40 -6.87 10.75
C LEU A 19 -2.29 -7.91 10.95
N ASN A 20 -2.11 -8.42 12.17
CA ASN A 20 -1.14 -9.49 12.44
C ASN A 20 -1.56 -10.80 11.74
N GLU A 21 -2.84 -11.16 11.77
CA GLU A 21 -3.37 -12.30 11.01
C GLU A 21 -3.13 -12.13 9.50
N CYS A 22 -3.32 -10.92 8.95
CA CYS A 22 -2.99 -10.62 7.56
C CYS A 22 -1.50 -10.81 7.27
N ALA A 23 -0.64 -10.33 8.17
CA ALA A 23 0.81 -10.44 8.03
C ALA A 23 1.31 -11.88 8.09
N GLU A 24 0.80 -12.68 9.02
CA GLU A 24 1.19 -14.07 9.23
C GLU A 24 0.64 -15.01 8.16
N SER A 25 -0.59 -14.79 7.70
CA SER A 25 -1.24 -15.63 6.68
C SER A 25 -0.81 -15.31 5.25
N GLY A 26 -0.35 -14.07 5.00
CA GLY A 26 -0.11 -13.57 3.64
C GLY A 26 -1.39 -13.37 2.83
N GLU A 27 -2.57 -13.50 3.44
CA GLU A 27 -3.86 -13.29 2.78
C GLU A 27 -4.18 -11.80 2.66
N THR A 28 -4.81 -11.42 1.56
CA THR A 28 -5.35 -10.06 1.40
C THR A 28 -6.68 -9.96 2.14
N ILE A 29 -6.78 -8.99 3.04
CA ILE A 29 -8.03 -8.66 3.72
C ILE A 29 -8.75 -7.56 2.94
N VAL A 30 -9.99 -7.80 2.56
CA VAL A 30 -10.88 -6.80 1.96
C VAL A 30 -11.84 -6.30 3.03
N VAL A 31 -11.88 -4.99 3.22
CA VAL A 31 -12.72 -4.31 4.20
C VAL A 31 -13.86 -3.63 3.49
N GLU A 32 -15.09 -4.01 3.85
CA GLU A 32 -16.30 -3.38 3.35
C GLU A 32 -16.58 -2.11 4.13
N MET A 33 -16.52 -0.97 3.42
CA MET A 33 -16.82 0.34 3.97
C MET A 33 -18.34 0.60 3.93
N PRO A 34 -18.89 1.43 4.85
CA PRO A 34 -20.32 1.74 4.90
C PRO A 34 -20.89 2.37 3.61
N ASP A 35 -20.03 2.97 2.79
CA ASP A 35 -20.37 3.63 1.54
C ASP A 35 -20.13 2.75 0.30
N GLN A 36 -20.15 1.43 0.47
CA GLN A 36 -19.93 0.43 -0.59
C GLN A 36 -18.52 0.46 -1.21
N ARG A 37 -17.58 1.23 -0.64
CA ARG A 37 -16.17 1.14 -1.03
C ARG A 37 -15.54 -0.12 -0.45
N LEU A 38 -14.55 -0.65 -1.15
CA LEU A 38 -13.75 -1.78 -0.72
C LEU A 38 -12.32 -1.30 -0.50
N LEU A 39 -11.77 -1.59 0.68
CA LEU A 39 -10.37 -1.33 0.99
C LEU A 39 -9.63 -2.67 1.07
N ALA A 40 -8.65 -2.87 0.19
CA ALA A 40 -7.77 -4.02 0.25
C ALA A 40 -6.55 -3.71 1.13
N ILE A 41 -6.25 -4.61 2.06
CA ILE A 41 -5.08 -4.56 2.94
C ILE A 41 -4.28 -5.83 2.68
N GLN A 42 -3.00 -5.66 2.35
CA GLN A 42 -2.07 -6.75 2.10
C GLN A 42 -0.83 -6.56 2.98
N SER A 43 -0.28 -7.68 3.46
CA SER A 43 1.02 -7.68 4.11
C SER A 43 2.12 -7.25 3.14
N LEU A 44 3.03 -6.39 3.60
CA LEU A 44 4.28 -6.12 2.91
C LEU A 44 5.24 -7.27 3.23
N ASP A 45 5.46 -8.16 2.27
CA ASP A 45 6.52 -9.15 2.37
C ASP A 45 7.86 -8.44 2.07
N PRO A 46 8.80 -8.33 3.03
CA PRO A 46 10.08 -7.66 2.81
C PRO A 46 10.96 -8.36 1.76
N GLN A 47 10.63 -9.58 1.33
CA GLN A 47 11.30 -10.25 0.21
C GLN A 47 10.57 -10.12 -1.13
N GLN A 48 9.29 -9.73 -1.15
CA GLN A 48 8.67 -9.22 -2.38
C GLN A 48 9.11 -7.77 -2.54
N ASP A 49 10.31 -7.60 -3.10
CA ASP A 49 10.63 -6.38 -3.83
C ASP A 49 9.45 -6.04 -4.73
N ASP A 50 9.18 -4.74 -4.83
CA ASP A 50 7.98 -4.04 -5.27
C ASP A 50 7.55 -4.40 -6.71
N SER A 51 7.27 -5.67 -6.97
CA SER A 51 7.11 -6.28 -8.29
C SER A 51 5.94 -5.68 -9.05
N LEU A 52 4.91 -5.23 -8.34
CA LEU A 52 3.78 -4.48 -8.90
C LEU A 52 4.21 -3.10 -9.40
N THR A 53 5.08 -2.41 -8.66
CA THR A 53 5.63 -1.11 -9.07
C THR A 53 6.57 -1.28 -10.26
N ASP A 54 7.38 -2.34 -10.27
CA ASP A 54 8.26 -2.70 -11.39
C ASP A 54 7.47 -3.07 -12.64
N GLU A 55 6.40 -3.85 -12.51
CA GLU A 55 5.48 -4.18 -13.61
C GLU A 55 4.78 -2.92 -14.16
N LEU A 56 4.31 -2.03 -13.28
CA LEU A 56 3.74 -0.73 -13.66
C LEU A 56 4.76 0.12 -14.43
N LEU A 57 6.01 0.14 -13.98
CA LEU A 57 7.11 0.82 -14.69
C LEU A 57 7.40 0.19 -16.04
N ALA A 58 7.30 -1.13 -16.17
CA ALA A 58 7.56 -1.83 -17.43
C ALA A 58 6.42 -1.66 -18.45
N THR A 59 5.16 -1.65 -17.99
CA THR A 59 3.98 -1.81 -18.87
C THR A 59 3.17 -0.52 -19.08
N ASN A 60 3.27 0.47 -18.18
CA ASN A 60 2.41 1.65 -18.22
C ASN A 60 3.16 2.93 -18.66
N PRO A 61 2.99 3.39 -19.92
CA PRO A 61 3.71 4.55 -20.44
C PRO A 61 3.34 5.88 -19.74
N LYS A 62 2.12 6.02 -19.21
CA LYS A 62 1.75 7.22 -18.42
C LYS A 62 2.49 7.26 -17.09
N PHE A 63 2.64 6.09 -16.46
CA PHE A 63 3.39 5.96 -15.22
C PHE A 63 4.88 6.21 -15.46
N GLN A 64 5.46 5.67 -16.54
CA GLN A 64 6.83 5.97 -16.96
C GLN A 64 7.08 7.48 -17.12
N ALA A 65 6.17 8.18 -17.82
CA ALA A 65 6.27 9.62 -18.02
C ALA A 65 6.20 10.41 -16.70
N LEU A 66 5.35 9.98 -15.76
CA LEU A 66 5.23 10.57 -14.44
C LEU A 66 6.51 10.40 -13.61
N VAL A 67 7.08 9.19 -13.62
CA VAL A 67 8.36 8.90 -12.95
C VAL A 67 9.50 9.72 -13.56
N ALA A 68 9.58 9.79 -14.89
CA ALA A 68 10.57 10.60 -15.58
C ALA A 68 10.47 12.09 -15.21
N LYS A 69 9.25 12.64 -15.20
CA LYS A 69 8.98 14.01 -14.76
C LYS A 69 9.39 14.24 -13.31
N SER A 70 9.07 13.31 -12.42
CA SER A 70 9.45 13.38 -11.01
C SER A 70 10.96 13.34 -10.79
N LYS A 71 11.69 12.57 -11.61
CA LYS A 71 13.15 12.46 -11.55
C LYS A 71 13.86 13.68 -12.16
N ALA A 72 13.25 14.32 -13.15
CA ALA A 72 13.81 15.51 -13.82
C ALA A 72 13.72 16.80 -12.98
N SER A 73 12.79 16.85 -12.02
CA SER A 73 12.69 18.01 -11.12
C SER A 73 13.88 18.05 -10.15
N PRO A 74 14.55 19.21 -9.96
CA PRO A 74 15.51 19.38 -8.89
C PRO A 74 14.84 19.03 -7.56
N ARG A 75 15.38 18.02 -6.87
CA ARG A 75 14.91 17.66 -5.53
C ARG A 75 15.33 18.79 -4.60
N LYS A 76 14.38 19.59 -4.13
CA LYS A 76 14.65 20.54 -3.05
C LYS A 76 14.97 19.71 -1.81
N PRO A 77 16.16 19.82 -1.20
CA PRO A 77 16.43 19.15 0.06
C PRO A 77 15.34 19.56 1.05
N PHE A 78 14.86 18.60 1.85
CA PHE A 78 14.08 18.97 3.03
C PHE A 78 14.94 19.91 3.86
N ALA A 79 14.36 21.04 4.31
CA ALA A 79 15.09 21.94 5.18
C ALA A 79 15.52 21.13 6.41
N ALA A 80 16.84 21.04 6.64
CA ALA A 80 17.35 20.51 7.89
C ALA A 80 16.78 21.43 8.98
N GLY A 81 15.81 20.94 9.74
CA GLY A 81 15.22 21.69 10.83
C GLY A 81 16.35 22.11 11.77
N SER A 82 16.47 23.41 12.00
CA SER A 82 17.13 23.93 13.20
C SER A 82 16.40 23.33 14.39
N GLY A 83 16.97 22.28 14.98
CA GLY A 83 16.49 21.69 16.23
C GLY A 83 16.54 22.74 17.32
N GLY A 84 15.38 22.98 17.95
CA GLY A 84 15.26 23.68 19.23
C GLY A 84 15.30 22.70 20.38
#